data_AF-K1ZC67-F1
#
_entry.id   AF-K1ZC67-F1
#
_cell.length_a   1.000
_cell.length_b   1.000
_cell.length_c   1.000
_cell.angle_alpha   90.00
_cell.angle_beta   90.00
_cell.angle_gamma   90.00
#
_symmetry.space_group_name_H-M   'P 1'
#
loop_
_entity.id
_entity.type
_entity.pdbx_description
1 polymer ?
#
loop_
_entity_poly.entity_id
_entity_poly.type
_entity_poly.pdbx_seq_one_letter_code
_entity_poly.pdbx_strand_id
1 'polypeptide(L)'
;MTKSGFLLIDKPINWTSFDIVAKLRSITGIKKIGHAGTLDPFATGLLIVAIGRDATKQIDRIVASNKTYEAEFVIGATTESLDTETEAIIDPN
;
A
#
# COMPACT_ATOMS: atom_id res chain seq x y z
N MET A 1 16.38 -2.59 -24.34
CA MET A 1 16.57 -2.47 -22.88
C MET A 1 15.20 -2.21 -22.27
N THR A 2 14.66 -3.13 -21.46
CA THR A 2 13.39 -2.92 -20.75
C THR A 2 13.62 -1.91 -19.62
N LYS A 3 12.85 -0.81 -19.57
CA LYS A 3 12.97 0.18 -18.50
C LYS A 3 12.67 -0.48 -17.15
N SER A 4 13.57 -0.29 -16.18
CA SER A 4 13.38 -0.73 -14.79
C SER A 4 13.61 0.45 -13.84
N GLY A 5 12.84 0.53 -12.76
CA GLY A 5 12.93 1.62 -11.80
C GLY A 5 11.82 1.55 -10.76
N PHE A 6 11.68 2.64 -10.01
CA PHE A 6 10.65 2.79 -8.99
C PHE A 6 9.68 3.91 -9.36
N LEU A 7 8.40 3.71 -9.05
CA LEU A 7 7.38 4.74 -9.05
C LEU A 7 6.93 4.97 -7.61
N LEU A 8 6.85 6.24 -7.23
CA LEU A 8 6.33 6.67 -5.94
C LEU A 8 4.89 7.07 -6.18
N ILE A 9 3.96 6.23 -5.73
CA ILE A 9 2.54 6.43 -5.95
C ILE A 9 1.93 6.95 -4.66
N ASP A 10 1.17 8.03 -4.74
CA ASP A 10 0.22 8.37 -3.68
C ASP A 10 -1.03 7.50 -3.87
N LYS A 11 -1.20 6.49 -3.00
CA LYS A 11 -2.28 5.51 -3.11
C LYS A 11 -3.60 6.18 -2.71
N PRO A 12 -4.62 6.20 -3.58
CA PRO A 12 -5.92 6.70 -3.21
C PRO A 12 -6.61 5.76 -2.20
N ILE A 13 -7.60 6.31 -1.50
CA ILE A 13 -8.49 5.55 -0.63
C ILE A 13 -9.30 4.54 -1.45
N ASN A 14 -9.69 3.43 -0.81
CA ASN A 14 -10.47 2.31 -1.37
C ASN A 14 -9.75 1.49 -2.46
N TRP A 15 -8.48 1.78 -2.75
CA TRP A 15 -7.65 0.95 -3.62
C TRP A 15 -6.76 0.06 -2.78
N THR A 16 -6.72 -1.24 -3.07
CA THR A 16 -5.69 -2.11 -2.52
C THR A 16 -4.33 -1.75 -3.14
N SER A 17 -3.24 -2.11 -2.45
CA SER A 17 -1.89 -2.00 -3.03
C SER A 17 -1.75 -2.83 -4.31
N PHE A 18 -2.51 -3.93 -4.44
CA PHE A 18 -2.51 -4.78 -5.62
C PHE A 18 -3.27 -4.16 -6.80
N ASP A 19 -4.31 -3.37 -6.57
CA ASP A 19 -5.03 -2.65 -7.63
C ASP A 19 -4.11 -1.68 -8.37
N ILE A 20 -3.23 -0.99 -7.62
CA ILE A 20 -2.18 -0.14 -8.22
C ILE A 20 -1.23 -0.97 -9.08
N VAL A 21 -0.77 -2.13 -8.60
CA VAL A 21 0.08 -3.04 -9.39
C VAL A 21 -0.64 -3.51 -10.66
N ALA A 22 -1.92 -3.92 -10.55
CA ALA A 22 -2.72 -4.37 -11.68
C ALA A 22 -2.92 -3.26 -12.72
N LYS A 23 -3.24 -2.04 -12.26
CA LYS A 23 -3.36 -0.85 -13.12
C LYS A 23 -2.06 -0.54 -13.84
N LEU A 24 -0.92 -0.58 -13.15
CA LEU A 24 0.39 -0.32 -13.75
C LEU A 24 0.79 -1.42 -14.74
N ARG A 25 0.45 -2.69 -14.48
CA ARG A 25 0.63 -3.78 -15.46
C ARG A 25 -0.17 -3.52 -16.73
N SER A 26 -1.42 -3.06 -16.59
CA SER A 26 -2.29 -2.71 -17.73
C SER A 26 -1.74 -1.53 -18.55
N ILE A 27 -1.28 -0.46 -17.89
CA ILE A 27 -0.75 0.74 -18.57
C ILE A 27 0.60 0.46 -19.25
N THR A 28 1.50 -0.27 -18.58
CA THR A 28 2.90 -0.42 -19.03
C THR A 28 3.15 -1.67 -19.88
N GLY A 29 2.27 -2.68 -19.80
CA GLY A 29 2.50 -4.01 -20.37
C GLY A 29 3.61 -4.83 -19.67
N ILE A 30 4.21 -4.31 -18.60
CA ILE A 30 5.32 -4.99 -17.89
C ILE A 30 4.73 -5.94 -16.85
N LYS A 31 5.02 -7.24 -16.98
CA LYS A 31 4.52 -8.27 -16.05
C LYS A 31 5.21 -8.22 -14.68
N LYS A 32 6.52 -7.95 -14.65
CA LYS A 32 7.31 -7.95 -13.42
C LYS A 32 7.18 -6.60 -12.70
N ILE A 33 6.13 -6.47 -11.91
CA ILE A 33 5.83 -5.31 -11.05
C ILE A 33 5.44 -5.83 -9.67
N GLY A 34 5.93 -5.18 -8.61
CA GLY A 34 5.58 -5.41 -7.20
C GLY A 34 5.73 -4.13 -6.38
N HIS A 35 5.19 -4.10 -5.16
CA HIS A 35 5.28 -2.96 -4.24
C HIS A 35 6.17 -3.28 -3.03
N ALA A 36 6.69 -2.26 -2.37
CA ALA A 36 7.63 -2.39 -1.26
C ALA A 36 7.00 -2.10 0.12
N GLY A 37 5.88 -2.78 0.40
CA GLY A 37 5.07 -2.60 1.59
C GLY A 37 3.60 -2.45 1.21
N THR A 38 2.71 -3.12 1.92
CA THR A 38 1.27 -3.01 1.70
C THR A 38 0.73 -1.81 2.48
N LEU A 39 -0.16 -1.05 1.85
CA LEU A 39 -1.08 -0.14 2.52
C LEU A 39 -2.49 -0.73 2.42
N ASP A 40 -3.22 -0.67 3.53
CA ASP A 40 -4.62 -1.11 3.62
C ASP A 40 -5.52 -0.28 2.70
N PRO A 41 -6.70 -0.79 2.30
CA PRO A 41 -7.56 -0.11 1.33
C PRO A 41 -8.01 1.28 1.83
N PHE A 42 -8.36 1.41 3.11
CA PHE A 42 -8.77 2.68 3.72
C PHE A 42 -7.63 3.69 3.88
N ALA A 43 -6.37 3.25 3.91
CA ALA A 43 -5.22 4.13 4.06
C ALA A 43 -4.89 4.87 2.74
N THR A 44 -4.25 6.03 2.83
CA THR A 44 -3.69 6.76 1.68
C THR A 44 -2.19 6.99 1.84
N GLY A 45 -1.53 7.57 0.85
CA GLY A 45 -0.13 7.97 0.94
C GLY A 45 0.85 7.08 0.17
N LEU A 46 2.12 7.16 0.53
CA LEU A 46 3.23 6.65 -0.28
C LEU A 46 3.24 5.12 -0.40
N LEU A 47 2.97 4.62 -1.61
CA LEU A 47 3.21 3.26 -2.05
C LEU A 47 4.36 3.23 -3.07
N ILE A 48 5.50 2.65 -2.66
CA ILE A 48 6.65 2.49 -3.56
C ILE A 48 6.45 1.25 -4.43
N VAL A 49 6.38 1.44 -5.74
CA VAL A 49 6.18 0.39 -6.74
C VAL A 49 7.45 0.17 -7.56
N ALA A 50 7.96 -1.04 -7.57
CA ALA A 50 9.09 -1.45 -8.39
C ALA A 50 8.62 -2.02 -9.73
N ILE A 51 9.18 -1.51 -10.84
CA ILE A 51 8.89 -1.94 -12.20
C ILE A 51 10.15 -2.57 -12.81
N GLY A 52 10.01 -3.77 -13.38
CA GLY A 52 11.08 -4.51 -14.02
C GLY A 52 11.90 -5.37 -13.03
N ARG A 53 12.78 -6.22 -13.59
CA ARG A 53 13.52 -7.23 -12.80
C ARG A 53 14.50 -6.63 -11.81
N ASP A 54 15.22 -5.57 -12.19
CA ASP A 54 16.31 -5.05 -11.35
C ASP A 54 15.78 -4.22 -10.17
N ALA A 55 14.68 -3.49 -10.36
CA ALA A 55 14.00 -2.80 -9.27
C ALA A 55 13.29 -3.78 -8.33
N THR A 56 12.59 -4.79 -8.86
CA THR A 56 11.85 -5.74 -8.00
C THR A 56 12.75 -6.61 -7.10
N LYS A 57 14.01 -6.84 -7.48
CA LYS A 57 15.01 -7.49 -6.62
C LYS A 57 15.41 -6.68 -5.39
N GLN A 58 15.13 -5.38 -5.36
CA GLN A 58 15.50 -4.48 -4.27
C GLN A 58 14.36 -4.21 -3.29
N ILE A 59 13.16 -4.78 -3.53
CA ILE A 59 11.98 -4.58 -2.69
C ILE A 59 12.27 -4.87 -1.21
N ASP A 60 12.93 -5.98 -0.88
CA ASP A 60 13.19 -6.39 0.50
C ASP A 60 13.99 -5.34 1.29
N ARG A 61 14.90 -4.62 0.62
CA ARG A 61 15.68 -3.54 1.25
C ARG A 61 14.81 -2.34 1.58
N ILE A 62 13.86 -2.02 0.71
CA ILE A 62 12.92 -0.90 0.92
C ILE A 62 11.89 -1.27 1.99
N VAL A 63 11.40 -2.52 1.99
CA VAL A 63 10.49 -3.03 3.03
C VAL A 63 11.13 -2.91 4.42
N ALA A 64 12.44 -3.19 4.54
CA ALA A 64 13.18 -3.05 5.81
C ALA A 64 13.44 -1.61 6.25
N SER A 65 13.09 -0.61 5.43
CA SER A 65 13.25 0.80 5.78
C SER A 65 12.16 1.28 6.75
N ASN A 66 12.50 2.28 7.56
CA ASN A 66 11.56 2.96 8.46
C ASN A 66 10.39 3.57 7.67
N LYS A 67 9.22 3.60 8.30
CA LYS A 67 7.99 4.20 7.76
C LYS A 67 7.41 5.13 8.81
N THR A 68 6.74 6.16 8.34
CA THR A 68 6.06 7.14 9.17
C THR A 68 4.61 7.18 8.73
N TYR A 69 3.70 7.19 9.69
CA TYR A 69 2.26 7.20 9.49
C TYR A 69 1.68 8.35 10.29
N GLU A 70 0.66 8.98 9.71
CA GLU A 70 -0.25 9.88 10.41
C GLU A 70 -1.59 9.15 10.49
N ALA A 71 -2.16 9.05 11.68
CA ALA A 71 -3.36 8.28 11.95
C ALA A 71 -4.20 8.94 13.04
N GLU A 72 -5.51 8.83 12.91
CA GLU A 72 -6.48 9.24 13.91
C GLU A 72 -7.11 7.99 14.55
N PHE A 73 -7.29 8.02 15.87
CA PHE A 73 -7.85 6.92 16.63
C PHE A 73 -9.09 7.39 17.41
N VAL A 74 -10.11 6.53 17.45
CA VAL A 74 -11.28 6.73 18.33
C VAL A 74 -11.08 5.90 19.59
N ILE A 75 -10.99 6.56 20.75
CA ILE A 75 -10.86 5.90 22.04
C ILE A 75 -12.25 5.52 22.56
N GLY A 76 -12.39 4.31 23.11
CA GLY A 76 -13.67 3.79 23.62
C GLY A 76 -14.52 3.05 22.57
N ALA A 77 -13.97 2.77 21.39
CA ALA A 77 -14.60 1.96 20.36
C ALA A 77 -13.63 0.87 19.85
N THR A 78 -14.17 -0.24 19.37
CA THR A 78 -13.43 -1.33 18.74
C THR A 78 -14.19 -1.84 17.53
N THR A 79 -13.47 -2.23 16.49
CA THR A 79 -14.00 -2.87 15.28
C THR A 79 -13.29 -4.21 15.08
N GLU A 80 -13.89 -5.14 14.33
CA GLU A 80 -13.26 -6.45 14.06
C GLU A 80 -11.94 -6.29 13.29
N SER A 81 -11.91 -5.35 12.34
CA SER A 81 -10.74 -5.04 11.53
C SER A 81 -9.72 -4.12 12.20
N LEU A 82 -10.03 -3.60 13.40
CA LEU A 82 -9.22 -2.61 14.13
C LEU A 82 -9.01 -1.28 13.37
N ASP A 83 -9.83 -1.03 12.36
CA ASP A 83 -9.87 0.17 11.54
C ASP A 83 -11.33 0.55 11.22
N THR A 84 -11.53 1.45 10.27
CA THR A 84 -12.86 1.95 9.87
C THR A 84 -13.61 1.06 8.87
N GLU A 85 -13.08 -0.10 8.49
CA GLU A 85 -13.68 -0.96 7.45
C GLU A 85 -14.84 -1.84 7.96
N THR A 86 -14.94 -2.05 9.29
CA THR A 86 -16.03 -2.81 9.91
C THR A 86 -16.81 -1.98 10.94
N GLU A 87 -18.01 -2.43 11.29
CA GLU A 87 -18.89 -1.69 12.20
C GLU A 87 -18.30 -1.60 13.62
N ALA A 88 -18.40 -0.42 14.23
CA ALA A 88 -17.84 -0.15 15.55
C ALA A 88 -18.75 -0.67 16.68
N ILE A 89 -18.13 -1.36 17.62
CA ILE A 89 -18.68 -1.72 18.92
C ILE A 89 -18.19 -0.67 19.92
N ILE A 90 -19.11 0.12 20.48
CA ILE A 90 -18.79 1.15 21.47
C ILE A 90 -18.74 0.50 22.85
N ASP A 91 -17.65 0.74 23.58
CA ASP A 91 -17.55 0.33 24.99
C ASP A 91 -18.44 1.27 25.83
N PRO A 92 -19.45 0.75 26.54
CA PRO A 92 -20.38 1.58 27.30
C PRO A 92 -19.81 2.15 28.61
N ASN A 93 -18.52 1.91 28.94
CA ASN A 93 -17.89 2.31 30.21
C ASN A 93 -17.06 3.60 30.10
#